data_AF-A0A2G6GSZ0-F1
#
_entry.id   AF-A0A2G6GSZ0-F1
#
_cell.length_a   1.000
_cell.length_b   1.000
_cell.length_c   1.000
_cell.angle_alpha   90.00
_cell.angle_beta   90.00
_cell.angle_gamma   90.00
#
_symmetry.space_group_name_H-M   'P 1'
#
loop_
_entity.id
_entity.type
_entity.pdbx_description
1 polymer ?
#
loop_
_entity_poly.entity_id
_entity_poly.type
_entity_poly.pdbx_seq_one_letter_code
_entity_poly.pdbx_strand_id
1 'polypeptide(L)'
;MLVLLWVGLLTEAFIFFISGLESPHKEYDWSLVYPELVGMEGVPRKKQIGTDGFAQLNELFASANIDSGVMEKLGAGINKLENTASKLNNISDASIATNNYVQSMNSATQSVKALADNNNLNLEAYRKVSDSLRGSIAQMESSSSEYNTHMSAFNKNLSSLNSMYEIQLKSTKERLDNQDKVQQNMGEVMNNLAASLENSKNFKKQTEELTHNLTSLNKVYGNMLSAMNVSR
;
A
#
# COMPACT_ATOMS: atom_id res chain seq x y z
N MET A 1 8.53 12.84 32.56
CA MET A 1 9.18 11.85 33.44
C MET A 1 8.36 10.56 33.58
N LEU A 2 7.02 10.62 33.74
CA LEU A 2 6.15 9.43 33.84
C LEU A 2 6.11 8.54 32.57
N VAL A 3 6.24 9.13 31.37
CA VAL A 3 6.17 8.38 30.09
C VAL A 3 7.34 7.40 29.93
N LEU A 4 8.54 7.73 30.42
CA LEU A 4 9.72 6.86 30.34
C LEU A 4 9.56 5.62 31.22
N LEU A 5 8.96 5.77 32.41
CA LEU A 5 8.68 4.66 33.33
C LEU A 5 7.63 3.70 32.78
N TRP A 6 6.58 4.23 32.14
CA TRP A 6 5.54 3.41 31.52
C TRP A 6 6.07 2.55 30.36
N VAL A 7 6.96 3.10 29.54
CA VAL A 7 7.58 2.37 28.42
C VAL A 7 8.58 1.31 28.94
N GLY A 8 9.36 1.63 29.97
CA GLY A 8 10.25 0.66 30.62
C GLY A 8 9.48 -0.53 31.21
N LEU A 9 8.41 -0.25 31.95
CA LEU A 9 7.60 -1.29 32.61
C LEU A 9 6.86 -2.17 31.59
N LEU A 10 6.36 -1.59 30.49
CA LEU A 10 5.77 -2.37 29.40
C LEU A 10 6.80 -3.28 28.70
N THR A 11 8.05 -2.83 28.57
CA THR A 11 9.12 -3.61 27.95
C THR A 11 9.54 -4.78 28.83
N GLU A 12 9.64 -4.59 30.15
CA GLU A 12 9.93 -5.68 31.10
C GLU A 12 8.78 -6.70 31.17
N ALA A 13 7.52 -6.25 31.18
CA ALA A 13 6.36 -7.14 31.17
C ALA A 13 6.30 -8.02 29.92
N PHE A 14 6.69 -7.48 28.76
CA PHE A 14 6.72 -8.22 27.50
C PHE A 14 7.81 -9.30 27.49
N ILE A 15 9.00 -9.00 28.02
CA ILE A 15 10.10 -9.98 28.13
C ILE A 15 9.74 -11.08 29.12
N PHE A 16 9.10 -10.76 30.25
CA PHE A 16 8.64 -11.75 31.22
C PHE A 16 7.55 -12.67 30.67
N PHE A 17 6.64 -12.13 29.84
CA PHE A 17 5.61 -12.94 29.19
C PHE A 17 6.21 -13.95 28.21
N ILE A 18 7.26 -13.56 27.47
CA ILE A 18 7.99 -14.46 26.57
C ILE A 18 8.86 -15.46 27.36
N SER A 19 9.49 -15.03 28.46
CA SER A 19 10.27 -15.93 29.33
C SER A 19 9.41 -16.92 30.11
N GLY A 20 8.18 -16.55 30.48
CA GLY A 20 7.22 -17.45 31.13
C GLY A 20 6.69 -18.57 30.22
N LEU A 21 6.88 -18.46 28.90
CA LEU A 21 6.65 -19.52 27.92
C LEU A 21 7.86 -20.47 27.77
N GLU A 22 9.00 -20.14 28.38
CA GLU A 22 10.16 -21.01 28.44
C GLU A 22 10.00 -21.99 29.62
N SER A 23 10.07 -23.29 29.33
CA SER A 23 9.87 -24.33 30.35
C SER A 23 10.94 -24.21 31.45
N PRO A 24 10.58 -24.35 32.74
CA PRO A 24 11.57 -24.32 33.83
C PRO A 24 12.64 -25.36 33.56
N HIS A 25 13.91 -24.95 33.69
CA HIS A 25 15.05 -25.83 33.45
C HIS A 25 14.89 -27.10 34.28
N LYS A 26 14.82 -28.24 33.60
CA LYS A 26 14.72 -29.55 34.26
C LYS A 26 15.95 -29.72 35.13
N GLU A 27 15.76 -29.75 36.44
CA GLU A 27 16.81 -30.12 37.38
C GLU A 27 17.27 -31.52 36.99
N TYR A 28 18.53 -31.61 36.57
CA TYR A 28 19.14 -32.86 36.20
C TYR A 28 19.26 -33.72 37.47
N ASP A 29 18.74 -34.94 37.43
CA ASP A 29 18.83 -35.84 38.58
C ASP A 29 20.27 -36.41 38.67
N TRP A 30 21.13 -35.70 39.40
CA TRP A 30 22.54 -36.05 39.61
C TRP A 30 22.71 -37.41 40.34
N SER A 31 21.63 -38.01 40.83
CA SER A 31 21.57 -39.36 41.39
C SER A 31 21.93 -40.45 40.37
N LEU A 32 21.74 -40.20 39.06
CA LEU A 32 22.16 -41.12 38.01
C LEU A 32 23.69 -41.19 37.83
N VAL A 33 24.41 -40.13 38.22
CA VAL A 33 25.86 -39.99 37.96
C VAL A 33 26.68 -40.55 39.13
N TYR A 34 26.12 -40.60 40.34
CA TYR A 34 26.79 -41.12 41.53
C TYR A 34 25.85 -42.00 42.38
N PRO A 35 25.60 -43.26 41.97
CA PRO A 35 24.76 -44.18 42.73
C PRO A 35 25.34 -44.52 44.12
N GLU A 36 26.63 -44.25 44.37
CA GLU A 36 27.29 -44.60 45.63
C GLU A 36 26.99 -43.64 46.81
N LEU A 37 26.29 -42.52 46.59
CA LEU A 37 25.85 -41.63 47.67
C LEU A 37 24.38 -41.83 48.06
N VAL A 38 23.63 -42.59 47.25
CA VAL A 38 22.25 -42.96 47.55
C VAL A 38 22.27 -44.18 48.47
N GLY A 39 22.26 -43.94 49.78
CA GLY A 39 22.15 -44.99 50.79
C GLY A 39 23.25 -45.03 51.86
N MET A 40 24.14 -44.05 51.93
CA MET A 40 25.10 -43.92 53.05
C MET A 40 24.72 -42.81 54.02
N GLU A 41 23.50 -42.85 54.57
CA GLU A 41 23.28 -42.30 55.90
C GLU A 41 23.80 -43.30 56.94
N GLY A 42 24.90 -42.95 57.61
CA GLY A 42 25.11 -43.39 58.99
C GLY A 42 25.95 -44.64 59.26
N VAL A 43 26.99 -44.95 58.48
CA VAL A 43 28.00 -45.94 58.92
C VAL A 43 29.37 -45.28 59.06
N PRO A 44 29.97 -45.23 60.27
CA PRO A 44 31.32 -44.69 60.43
C PRO A 44 32.31 -45.66 59.79
N ARG A 45 32.74 -45.38 58.56
CA ARG A 45 33.77 -46.16 57.88
C ARG A 45 35.11 -45.90 58.58
N LYS A 46 35.50 -46.84 59.44
CA LYS A 46 36.83 -46.93 60.05
C LYS A 46 37.88 -46.87 58.94
N LYS A 47 38.67 -45.79 58.87
CA LYS A 47 39.84 -45.70 57.98
C LYS A 47 40.82 -46.80 58.37
N GLN A 48 40.78 -47.93 57.68
CA GLN A 48 41.97 -48.76 57.50
C GLN A 48 42.67 -48.22 56.26
N ILE A 49 43.65 -47.34 56.48
CA ILE A 49 44.70 -47.13 55.50
C ILE A 49 45.53 -48.41 55.57
N GLY A 50 45.21 -49.35 54.69
CA GLY A 50 45.95 -50.61 54.56
C GLY A 50 47.33 -50.31 54.03
N THR A 51 48.33 -50.41 54.91
CA THR A 51 49.76 -50.41 54.58
C THR A 51 50.17 -51.69 53.80
N ASP A 52 49.22 -52.59 53.53
CA ASP A 52 49.45 -53.92 52.94
C ASP A 52 49.90 -53.91 51.48
N GLY A 53 49.45 -52.95 50.66
CA GLY A 53 49.87 -52.90 49.26
C GLY A 53 51.37 -52.63 49.08
N PHE A 54 51.95 -51.84 49.99
CA PHE A 54 53.38 -51.57 50.01
C PHE A 54 54.16 -52.68 50.73
N ALA A 55 53.55 -53.33 51.72
CA ALA A 55 54.15 -54.46 52.44
C ALA A 55 54.27 -55.73 51.56
N GLN A 56 53.25 -56.06 50.78
CA GLN A 56 53.31 -57.18 49.80
C GLN A 56 54.30 -56.91 48.66
N LEU A 57 54.43 -55.65 48.23
CA LEU A 57 55.49 -55.24 47.32
C LEU A 57 56.88 -55.43 47.95
N ASN A 58 57.06 -55.01 49.20
CA ASN A 58 58.30 -55.20 49.95
C ASN A 58 58.68 -56.68 50.12
N GLU A 59 57.70 -57.55 50.35
CA GLU A 59 57.90 -59.00 50.49
C GLU A 59 58.26 -59.67 49.15
N LEU A 60 57.69 -59.18 48.04
CA LEU A 60 58.08 -59.61 46.68
C LEU A 60 59.48 -59.12 46.28
N PHE A 61 59.88 -57.91 46.71
CA PHE A 61 61.24 -57.40 46.52
C PHE A 61 62.28 -58.15 47.37
N ALA A 62 61.87 -58.68 48.53
CA ALA A 62 62.74 -59.45 49.41
C ALA A 62 62.86 -60.93 48.98
N SER A 63 61.79 -61.51 48.41
CA SER A 63 61.74 -62.94 48.05
C SER A 63 62.21 -63.25 46.63
N ALA A 64 62.07 -62.32 45.68
CA ALA A 64 62.76 -62.41 44.40
C ALA A 64 64.14 -61.79 44.56
N ASN A 65 65.22 -62.55 44.38
CA ASN A 65 66.58 -62.01 44.41
C ASN A 65 66.73 -60.99 43.27
N ILE A 66 66.45 -59.70 43.55
CA ILE A 66 66.37 -58.63 42.55
C ILE A 66 67.79 -58.35 42.05
N ASP A 67 68.15 -59.01 40.97
CA ASP A 67 69.30 -58.62 40.17
C ASP A 67 68.97 -57.30 39.43
N SER A 68 70.00 -56.46 39.21
CA SER A 68 69.88 -55.16 38.52
C SER A 68 69.11 -55.26 37.20
N GLY A 69 69.19 -56.40 36.50
CA GLY A 69 68.48 -56.62 35.22
C GLY A 69 66.95 -56.73 35.32
N VAL A 70 66.36 -57.11 36.46
CA VAL A 70 64.89 -57.17 36.62
C VAL A 70 64.30 -55.78 36.85
N MET A 71 65.00 -54.95 37.62
CA MET A 71 64.64 -53.54 37.80
C MET A 71 64.77 -52.74 36.51
N GLU A 72 65.79 -53.02 35.70
CA GLU A 72 65.95 -52.40 34.38
C GLU A 72 64.80 -52.78 33.45
N LYS A 73 64.39 -54.06 33.42
CA LYS A 73 63.24 -54.53 32.62
C LYS A 73 61.91 -53.98 33.12
N LEU A 74 61.71 -53.86 34.42
CA LEU A 74 60.52 -53.25 35.01
C LEU A 74 60.46 -51.76 34.67
N GLY A 75 61.58 -51.04 34.81
CA GLY A 75 61.71 -49.65 34.41
C GLY A 75 61.43 -49.45 32.92
N ALA A 76 61.94 -50.35 32.06
CA ALA A 76 61.63 -50.34 30.63
C ALA A 76 60.15 -50.62 30.34
N GLY A 77 59.51 -51.51 31.11
CA GLY A 77 58.08 -51.82 31.02
C GLY A 77 57.18 -50.64 31.40
N ILE A 78 57.50 -49.98 32.53
CA ILE A 78 56.78 -48.78 32.99
C ILE A 78 56.96 -47.62 32.01
N ASN A 79 58.19 -47.37 31.53
CA ASN A 79 58.45 -46.36 30.50
C ASN A 79 57.68 -46.67 29.19
N LYS A 80 57.55 -47.94 28.82
CA LYS A 80 56.81 -48.35 27.62
C LYS A 80 55.29 -48.16 27.80
N LEU A 81 54.78 -48.42 29.01
CA LEU A 81 53.38 -48.17 29.36
C LEU A 81 53.08 -46.66 29.34
N GLU A 82 53.96 -45.85 29.94
CA GLU A 82 53.86 -44.38 29.92
C GLU A 82 53.83 -43.85 28.48
N ASN A 83 54.77 -44.28 27.64
CA ASN A 83 54.81 -43.92 26.22
C ASN A 83 53.55 -44.36 25.46
N THR A 84 52.99 -45.53 25.80
CA THR A 84 51.77 -46.04 25.15
C THR A 84 50.54 -45.28 25.62
N ALA A 85 50.42 -45.00 26.92
CA ALA A 85 49.34 -44.20 27.49
C ALA A 85 49.36 -42.77 26.95
N SER A 86 50.54 -42.15 26.81
CA SER A 86 50.73 -40.84 26.17
C SER A 86 50.29 -40.84 24.69
N LYS A 87 50.66 -41.88 23.92
CA LYS A 87 50.19 -42.03 22.53
C LYS A 87 48.68 -42.25 22.43
N LEU A 88 48.09 -43.02 23.34
CA LEU A 88 46.64 -43.22 23.40
C LEU A 88 45.90 -41.91 23.72
N ASN A 89 46.46 -41.10 24.62
CA ASN A 89 45.94 -39.76 24.92
C ASN A 89 45.97 -38.86 23.66
N ASN A 90 47.11 -38.83 22.94
CA ASN A 90 47.23 -38.09 21.68
C ASN A 90 46.27 -38.60 20.58
N ILE A 91 46.05 -39.91 20.49
CA ILE A 91 45.07 -40.50 19.54
C ILE A 91 43.65 -40.09 19.92
N SER A 92 43.32 -40.04 21.21
CA SER A 92 42.03 -39.56 21.70
C SER A 92 41.81 -38.09 21.31
N ASP A 93 42.82 -37.24 21.53
CA ASP A 93 42.76 -35.82 21.15
C ASP A 93 42.65 -35.64 19.63
N ALA A 94 43.40 -36.42 18.85
CA ALA A 94 43.31 -36.43 17.39
C ALA A 94 41.92 -36.90 16.89
N SER A 95 41.31 -37.87 17.57
CA SER A 95 39.95 -38.35 17.27
C SER A 95 38.90 -37.28 17.55
N ILE A 96 39.02 -36.57 18.68
CA ILE A 96 38.16 -35.43 19.03
C ILE A 96 38.31 -34.31 18.00
N ALA A 97 39.54 -33.95 17.62
CA ALA A 97 39.81 -32.94 16.61
C ALA A 97 39.22 -33.32 15.23
N THR A 98 39.33 -34.59 14.84
CA THR A 98 38.74 -35.11 13.59
C THR A 98 37.21 -35.03 13.64
N ASN A 99 36.59 -35.39 14.75
CA ASN A 99 35.15 -35.30 14.92
C ASN A 99 34.65 -33.84 14.80
N ASN A 100 35.36 -32.91 15.45
CA ASN A 100 35.06 -31.47 15.36
C ASN A 100 35.23 -30.94 13.92
N TYR A 101 36.25 -31.42 13.19
CA TYR A 101 36.45 -31.08 11.78
C TYR A 101 35.30 -31.58 10.90
N VAL A 102 34.88 -32.84 11.07
CA VAL A 102 33.75 -33.42 10.33
C VAL A 102 32.46 -32.63 10.63
N GLN A 103 32.22 -32.29 11.90
CA GLN A 103 31.08 -31.47 12.28
C GLN A 103 31.13 -30.09 11.63
N SER A 104 32.29 -29.43 11.66
CA SER A 104 32.50 -28.12 11.02
C SER A 104 32.30 -28.18 9.51
N MET A 105 32.79 -29.22 8.85
CA MET A 105 32.60 -29.46 7.41
C MET A 105 31.11 -29.65 7.06
N ASN A 106 30.38 -30.41 7.88
CA ASN A 106 28.94 -30.60 7.71
C ASN A 106 28.17 -29.28 7.87
N SER A 107 28.50 -28.48 8.89
CA SER A 107 27.90 -27.15 9.09
C SER A 107 28.24 -26.17 7.97
N ALA A 108 29.48 -26.21 7.45
CA ALA A 108 29.89 -25.40 6.30
C ALA A 108 29.11 -25.79 5.04
N THR A 109 28.94 -27.09 4.79
CA THR A 109 28.16 -27.60 3.66
C THR A 109 26.70 -27.16 3.74
N GLN A 110 26.09 -27.21 4.93
CA GLN A 110 24.74 -26.70 5.16
C GLN A 110 24.64 -25.18 4.93
N SER A 111 25.64 -24.42 5.38
CA SER A 111 25.70 -22.97 5.19
C SER A 111 25.80 -22.60 3.71
N VAL A 112 26.62 -23.32 2.93
CA VAL A 112 26.74 -23.13 1.48
C VAL A 112 25.44 -23.48 0.76
N LYS A 113 24.75 -24.56 1.18
CA LYS A 113 23.44 -24.91 0.63
C LYS A 113 22.41 -23.81 0.91
N ALA A 114 22.33 -23.33 2.16
CA ALA A 114 21.45 -22.23 2.53
C ALA A 114 21.75 -20.96 1.74
N LEU A 115 23.03 -20.67 1.49
CA LEU A 115 23.45 -19.54 0.66
C LEU A 115 22.99 -19.71 -0.80
N ALA A 116 23.16 -20.89 -1.39
CA ALA A 116 22.71 -21.17 -2.75
C ALA A 116 21.18 -21.03 -2.89
N ASP A 117 20.43 -21.58 -1.91
CA ASP A 117 18.97 -21.47 -1.86
C ASP A 117 18.52 -20.01 -1.70
N ASN A 118 19.19 -19.23 -0.84
CA ASN A 118 18.89 -17.81 -0.65
C ASN A 118 19.18 -16.97 -1.91
N ASN A 119 20.28 -17.25 -2.61
CA ASN A 119 20.60 -16.58 -3.87
C ASN A 119 19.55 -16.87 -4.95
N ASN A 120 19.06 -18.11 -5.04
CA ASN A 120 17.99 -18.47 -5.97
C ASN A 120 16.68 -17.73 -5.64
N LEU A 121 16.30 -17.67 -4.35
CA LEU A 121 15.14 -16.91 -3.89
C LEU A 121 15.27 -15.42 -4.21
N ASN A 122 16.45 -14.83 -3.99
CA ASN A 122 16.71 -13.43 -4.35
C ASN A 122 16.59 -13.21 -5.87
N LEU A 123 17.14 -14.10 -6.70
CA LEU A 123 17.03 -14.00 -8.15
C LEU A 123 15.57 -14.06 -8.62
N GLU A 124 14.75 -14.93 -8.03
CA GLU A 124 13.32 -15.02 -8.31
C GLU A 124 12.58 -13.73 -7.88
N ALA A 125 12.91 -13.20 -6.70
CA ALA A 125 12.34 -11.93 -6.22
C ALA A 125 12.67 -10.77 -7.17
N TYR A 126 13.93 -10.65 -7.61
CA TYR A 126 14.33 -9.64 -8.59
C TYR A 126 13.58 -9.79 -9.93
N ARG A 127 13.38 -11.03 -10.42
CA ARG A 127 12.57 -11.27 -11.62
C ARG A 127 11.12 -10.83 -11.43
N LYS A 128 10.48 -11.21 -10.32
CA LYS A 128 9.09 -10.80 -10.01
C LYS A 128 8.94 -9.29 -9.93
N VAL A 129 9.89 -8.59 -9.29
CA VAL A 129 9.92 -7.12 -9.23
C VAL A 129 10.04 -6.54 -10.64
N SER A 130 10.94 -7.06 -11.47
CA SER A 130 11.11 -6.57 -12.85
C SER A 130 9.86 -6.81 -13.71
N ASP A 131 9.20 -7.96 -13.58
CA ASP A 131 7.97 -8.26 -14.32
C ASP A 131 6.81 -7.37 -13.83
N SER A 132 6.68 -7.16 -12.52
CA SER A 132 5.71 -6.23 -11.95
C SER A 132 5.96 -4.79 -12.43
N LEU A 133 7.21 -4.33 -12.44
CA LEU A 133 7.57 -2.99 -12.92
C LEU A 133 7.24 -2.83 -14.41
N ARG A 134 7.54 -3.85 -15.24
CA ARG A 134 7.18 -3.84 -16.66
C ARG A 134 5.66 -3.75 -16.85
N GLY A 135 4.89 -4.51 -16.05
CA GLY A 135 3.43 -4.44 -16.05
C GLY A 135 2.90 -3.07 -15.66
N SER A 136 3.43 -2.47 -14.58
CA SER A 136 3.05 -1.13 -14.14
C SER A 136 3.37 -0.05 -15.18
N ILE A 137 4.52 -0.14 -15.86
CA ILE A 137 4.90 0.80 -16.93
C ILE A 137 3.93 0.69 -18.11
N ALA A 138 3.62 -0.53 -18.55
CA ALA A 138 2.66 -0.74 -19.65
C ALA A 138 1.26 -0.21 -19.31
N GLN A 139 0.80 -0.45 -18.08
CA GLN A 139 -0.48 0.08 -17.60
C GLN A 139 -0.47 1.62 -17.57
N MET A 140 0.62 2.22 -17.08
CA MET A 140 0.78 3.67 -17.04
C MET A 140 0.79 4.30 -18.43
N GLU A 141 1.45 3.66 -19.40
CA GLU A 141 1.45 4.10 -20.81
C GLU A 141 0.03 4.11 -21.40
N SER A 142 -0.73 3.03 -21.17
CA SER A 142 -2.13 2.94 -21.60
C SER A 142 -2.99 4.03 -20.95
N SER A 143 -2.92 4.17 -19.62
CA SER A 143 -3.70 5.19 -18.89
C SER A 143 -3.30 6.62 -19.27
N SER A 144 -2.02 6.87 -19.57
CA SER A 144 -1.55 8.17 -20.06
C SER A 144 -2.11 8.48 -21.46
N SER A 145 -2.15 7.48 -22.36
CA SER A 145 -2.74 7.62 -23.69
C SER A 145 -4.25 7.92 -23.62
N GLU A 146 -4.99 7.19 -22.78
CA GLU A 146 -6.41 7.43 -22.53
C GLU A 146 -6.65 8.82 -21.93
N TYR A 147 -5.84 9.22 -20.95
CA TYR A 147 -5.91 10.56 -20.36
C TYR A 147 -5.70 11.67 -21.40
N ASN A 148 -4.69 11.54 -22.26
CA ASN A 148 -4.45 12.49 -23.35
C ASN A 148 -5.64 12.56 -24.32
N THR A 149 -6.26 11.42 -24.62
CA THR A 149 -7.46 11.35 -25.46
C THR A 149 -8.64 12.06 -24.80
N HIS A 150 -8.89 11.80 -23.52
CA HIS A 150 -9.94 12.47 -22.75
C HIS A 150 -9.70 13.97 -22.60
N MET A 151 -8.46 14.40 -22.35
CA MET A 151 -8.09 15.81 -22.26
C MET A 151 -8.31 16.53 -23.60
N SER A 152 -7.92 15.89 -24.71
CA SER A 152 -8.17 16.42 -26.06
C SER A 152 -9.67 16.57 -26.33
N ALA A 153 -10.48 15.57 -25.98
CA ALA A 153 -11.94 15.63 -26.11
C ALA A 153 -12.55 16.71 -25.22
N PHE A 154 -12.09 16.84 -23.98
CA PHE A 154 -12.52 17.89 -23.05
C PHE A 154 -12.22 19.29 -23.59
N ASN A 155 -11.00 19.52 -24.11
CA ASN A 155 -10.63 20.79 -24.73
C ASN A 155 -11.49 21.11 -25.96
N LYS A 156 -11.78 20.11 -26.81
CA LYS A 156 -12.71 20.27 -27.93
C LYS A 156 -14.13 20.64 -27.47
N ASN A 157 -14.61 20.01 -26.40
CA ASN A 157 -15.91 20.31 -25.83
C ASN A 157 -15.96 21.73 -25.25
N LEU A 158 -14.94 22.17 -24.51
CA LEU A 158 -14.83 23.55 -24.02
C LEU A 158 -14.80 24.56 -25.16
N SER A 159 -14.02 24.29 -26.21
CA SER A 159 -13.98 25.16 -27.40
C SER A 159 -15.35 25.24 -28.09
N SER A 160 -16.04 24.11 -28.22
CA SER A 160 -17.39 24.05 -28.80
C SER A 160 -18.40 24.79 -27.94
N LEU A 161 -18.29 24.67 -26.61
CA LEU A 161 -19.18 25.33 -25.67
C LEU A 161 -18.97 26.84 -25.65
N ASN A 162 -17.72 27.31 -25.72
CA ASN A 162 -17.39 28.72 -25.90
C ASN A 162 -17.96 29.28 -27.21
N SER A 163 -17.78 28.55 -28.32
CA SER A 163 -18.34 28.93 -29.62
C SER A 163 -19.87 28.99 -29.59
N MET A 164 -20.53 28.01 -28.96
CA MET A 164 -21.97 28.01 -28.77
C MET A 164 -22.43 29.20 -27.91
N TYR A 165 -21.69 29.54 -26.85
CA TYR A 165 -21.98 30.70 -26.00
C TYR A 165 -21.90 32.00 -26.79
N GLU A 166 -20.88 32.18 -27.62
CA GLU A 166 -20.75 33.34 -28.52
C GLU A 166 -21.92 33.41 -29.51
N ILE A 167 -22.28 32.28 -30.13
CA ILE A 167 -23.44 32.20 -31.03
C ILE A 167 -24.72 32.56 -30.29
N GLN A 168 -24.94 32.03 -29.09
CA GLN A 168 -26.15 32.29 -28.30
C GLN A 168 -26.25 33.75 -27.87
N LEU A 169 -25.14 34.38 -27.49
CA LEU A 169 -25.06 35.81 -27.21
C LEU A 169 -25.41 36.64 -28.46
N LYS A 170 -24.82 36.29 -29.61
CA LYS A 170 -25.08 36.95 -30.88
C LYS A 170 -26.56 36.82 -31.29
N SER A 171 -27.10 35.61 -31.29
CA SER A 171 -28.51 35.37 -31.63
C SER A 171 -29.47 36.05 -30.66
N THR A 172 -29.13 36.12 -29.37
CA THR A 172 -29.93 36.88 -28.40
C THR A 172 -29.91 38.37 -28.70
N LYS A 173 -28.74 38.93 -29.06
CA LYS A 173 -28.62 40.33 -29.48
C LYS A 173 -29.42 40.62 -30.74
N GLU A 174 -29.35 39.75 -31.75
CA GLU A 174 -30.16 39.86 -32.98
C GLU A 174 -31.67 39.78 -32.68
N ARG A 175 -32.07 38.90 -31.75
CA ARG A 175 -33.48 38.81 -31.32
C ARG A 175 -33.96 40.07 -30.63
N LEU A 176 -33.15 40.68 -29.77
CA LEU A 176 -33.46 41.95 -29.11
C LEU A 176 -33.57 43.09 -30.13
N ASP A 177 -32.65 43.20 -31.07
CA ASP A 177 -32.69 44.21 -32.13
C ASP A 177 -33.94 44.08 -33.01
N ASN A 178 -34.30 42.83 -33.37
CA ASN A 178 -35.54 42.55 -34.09
C ASN A 178 -36.78 42.88 -33.25
N GLN A 179 -36.74 42.61 -31.94
CA GLN A 179 -37.85 42.96 -31.03
C GLN A 179 -38.04 44.47 -30.94
N ASP A 180 -36.96 45.25 -30.84
CA ASP A 180 -37.01 46.71 -30.84
C ASP A 180 -37.60 47.26 -32.16
N LYS A 181 -37.17 46.70 -33.32
CA LYS A 181 -37.73 47.04 -34.64
C LYS A 181 -39.20 46.69 -34.75
N VAL A 182 -39.63 45.53 -34.26
CA VAL A 182 -41.05 45.15 -34.25
C VAL A 182 -41.85 46.13 -33.40
N GLN A 183 -41.32 46.57 -32.26
CA GLN A 183 -41.99 47.53 -31.39
C GLN A 183 -42.09 48.93 -32.02
N GLN A 184 -41.05 49.39 -32.71
CA GLN A 184 -41.10 50.62 -33.51
C GLN A 184 -42.12 50.53 -34.64
N ASN A 185 -42.07 49.47 -35.45
CA ASN A 185 -43.03 49.25 -36.53
C ASN A 185 -44.47 49.18 -36.02
N MET A 186 -44.69 48.55 -34.86
CA MET A 186 -46.00 48.51 -34.22
C MET A 186 -46.47 49.93 -33.83
N GLY A 187 -45.57 50.76 -33.31
CA GLY A 187 -45.84 52.16 -33.01
C GLY A 187 -46.22 52.98 -34.26
N GLU A 188 -45.49 52.80 -35.36
CA GLU A 188 -45.83 53.42 -36.64
C GLU A 188 -47.18 52.94 -37.19
N VAL A 189 -47.45 51.64 -37.13
CA VAL A 189 -48.75 51.07 -37.53
C VAL A 189 -49.86 51.68 -36.69
N MET A 190 -49.71 51.77 -35.37
CA MET A 190 -50.71 52.40 -34.49
C MET A 190 -50.93 53.88 -34.83
N ASN A 191 -49.86 54.64 -35.10
CA ASN A 191 -49.97 56.04 -35.51
C ASN A 191 -50.69 56.20 -36.86
N ASN A 192 -50.34 55.38 -37.85
CA ASN A 192 -50.99 55.38 -39.16
C ASN A 192 -52.45 54.96 -39.08
N LEU A 193 -52.77 54.00 -38.20
CA LEU A 193 -54.15 53.55 -37.96
C LEU A 193 -54.97 54.69 -37.33
N ALA A 194 -54.42 55.39 -36.34
CA ALA A 194 -55.07 56.54 -35.71
C ALA A 194 -55.33 57.67 -36.71
N ALA A 195 -54.33 58.00 -37.54
CA ALA A 195 -54.49 59.00 -38.61
C ALA A 195 -55.54 58.57 -39.66
N SER A 196 -55.58 57.28 -40.03
CA SER A 196 -56.59 56.75 -40.95
C SER A 196 -58.00 56.78 -40.37
N LEU A 197 -58.16 56.49 -39.07
CA LEU A 197 -59.44 56.62 -38.37
C LEU A 197 -59.93 58.08 -38.38
N GLU A 198 -59.03 59.04 -38.14
CA GLU A 198 -59.35 60.46 -38.19
C GLU A 198 -59.74 60.91 -39.61
N ASN A 199 -58.98 60.50 -40.62
CA ASN A 199 -59.30 60.76 -42.03
C ASN A 199 -60.65 60.14 -42.42
N SER A 200 -60.95 58.92 -41.97
CA SER A 200 -62.24 58.27 -42.21
C SER A 200 -63.40 59.04 -41.57
N LYS A 201 -63.18 59.64 -40.40
CA LYS A 201 -64.18 60.46 -39.70
C LYS A 201 -64.43 61.78 -40.44
N ASN A 202 -63.37 62.42 -40.92
CA ASN A 202 -63.47 63.63 -41.74
C ASN A 202 -64.15 63.36 -43.08
N PHE A 203 -63.80 62.26 -43.75
CA PHE A 203 -64.45 61.83 -44.99
C PHE A 203 -65.95 61.59 -44.79
N LYS A 204 -66.34 60.92 -43.70
CA LYS A 204 -67.75 60.75 -43.34
C LYS A 204 -68.46 62.11 -43.21
N LYS A 205 -67.85 63.06 -42.48
CA LYS A 205 -68.41 64.40 -42.28
C LYS A 205 -68.57 65.17 -43.60
N GLN A 206 -67.57 65.13 -44.47
CA GLN A 206 -67.64 65.74 -45.80
C GLN A 206 -68.69 65.07 -46.70
N THR A 207 -68.84 63.75 -46.60
CA THR A 207 -69.88 63.00 -47.32
C THR A 207 -71.28 63.41 -46.84
N GLU A 208 -71.48 63.54 -45.54
CA GLU A 208 -72.75 64.03 -44.95
C GLU A 208 -73.07 65.46 -45.42
N GLU A 209 -72.10 66.37 -45.41
CA GLU A 209 -72.27 67.74 -45.95
C GLU A 209 -72.58 67.73 -47.45
N LEU A 210 -71.89 66.92 -48.25
CA LEU A 210 -72.15 66.79 -49.68
C LEU A 210 -73.56 66.25 -49.93
N THR A 211 -73.99 65.22 -49.20
CA THR A 211 -75.36 64.69 -49.27
C THR A 211 -76.38 65.76 -48.90
N HIS A 212 -76.12 66.55 -47.84
CA HIS A 212 -76.98 67.65 -47.44
C HIS A 212 -77.09 68.73 -48.54
N ASN A 213 -75.96 69.13 -49.12
CA ASN A 213 -75.90 70.12 -50.19
C ASN A 213 -76.59 69.62 -51.47
N LEU A 214 -76.36 68.37 -51.87
CA LEU A 214 -77.06 67.74 -53.00
C LEU A 214 -78.57 67.66 -52.77
N THR A 215 -79.00 67.32 -51.55
CA THR A 215 -80.43 67.29 -51.19
C THR A 215 -81.04 68.69 -51.23
N SER A 216 -80.31 69.70 -50.74
CA SER A 216 -80.72 71.10 -50.76
C SER A 216 -80.81 71.63 -52.19
N LEU A 217 -79.82 71.31 -53.03
CA LEU A 217 -79.79 71.66 -54.44
C LEU A 217 -80.94 71.00 -55.20
N ASN A 218 -81.18 69.71 -54.98
CA ASN A 218 -82.34 68.99 -55.54
C ASN A 218 -83.67 69.57 -55.05
N LYS A 219 -83.77 70.04 -53.81
CA LYS A 219 -84.94 70.78 -53.31
C LYS A 219 -85.13 72.11 -54.04
N VAL A 220 -84.06 72.89 -54.25
CA VAL A 220 -84.13 74.17 -54.98
C VAL A 220 -84.51 73.92 -56.44
N TYR A 221 -83.90 72.94 -57.10
CA TYR A 221 -84.28 72.56 -58.47
C TYR A 221 -85.72 72.03 -58.54
N GLY A 222 -86.15 71.21 -57.58
CA GLY A 222 -87.53 70.74 -57.48
C GLY A 222 -88.52 71.88 -57.25
N ASN A 223 -88.21 72.83 -56.37
CA ASN A 223 -89.01 74.02 -56.13
C ASN A 223 -89.02 74.95 -57.35
N MET A 224 -87.91 75.06 -58.10
CA MET A 224 -87.85 75.83 -59.33
C MET A 224 -88.66 75.15 -60.45
N LEU A 225 -88.62 73.82 -60.54
CA LEU A 225 -89.43 73.03 -61.47
C LEU A 225 -90.92 73.11 -61.14
N SER A 226 -91.30 73.01 -59.85
CA SER A 226 -92.67 73.24 -59.38
C SER A 226 -93.10 74.68 -59.62
N ALA A 227 -92.25 75.69 -59.38
CA ALA A 227 -92.56 77.08 -59.64
C ALA A 227 -92.72 77.38 -61.15
N MET A 228 -91.95 76.72 -62.02
CA MET A 228 -92.12 76.80 -63.48
C MET A 228 -93.36 76.06 -64.00
N ASN A 229 -93.78 74.98 -63.34
CA ASN A 229 -94.96 74.20 -63.74
C ASN A 229 -96.27 74.73 -63.14
N VAL A 230 -96.21 75.52 -62.06
CA VAL A 230 -97.39 76.18 -61.44
C VAL A 230 -97.75 77.50 -62.15
N SER A 231 -96.86 78.04 -62.99
CA SER A 231 -97.12 79.22 -63.84
C SER A 231 -97.78 78.89 -65.19
N ARG A 232 -98.54 77.79 -65.29
CA ARG A 232 -99.39 77.46 -66.44
C ARG A 232 -100.81 77.12 -66.01
#